data_AF-A0A9P0ZUM5-F1
#
_entry.id   AF-A0A9P0ZUM5-F1
#
_cell.length_a   1.000
_cell.length_b   1.000
_cell.length_c   1.000
_cell.angle_alpha   90.00
_cell.angle_beta   90.00
_cell.angle_gamma   90.00
#
_symmetry.space_group_name_H-M   'P 1'
#
loop_
_entity.id
_entity.type
_entity.pdbx_description
1 polymer ?
#
loop_
_entity_poly.entity_id
_entity_poly.type
_entity_poly.pdbx_seq_one_letter_code
_entity_poly.pdbx_strand_id
1 'polypeptide(L)'
;MWRNRGSLLRRASLGLTIPAYSPLSSSNKIGTTRRLIIGSNAAASSPSVSIWRRKKEIGKEGLMVAKELKRLQPYPIRLELFMNSRVSRLLKSDIVAVLAEFQRQDLVFLSMKMYEVVRKEIWYRPDMFFYRDMLLMLARNKRADEAKKVWKDLKNEGVLFDQHTFGDLVRAFLDGGLPEEAMHVYDEMRTSTEPPLSLPYRVILKGLLPYPDLREKVKDDFLELFPGMIIYDPPEDLFDDEDLRSESEEDD
;
A
#
# COMPACT_ATOMS: atom_id res chain seq x y z
N MET A 1 -18.32 78.71 25.09
CA MET A 1 -17.55 79.85 24.57
C MET A 1 -16.79 79.36 23.34
N TRP A 2 -17.20 79.81 22.14
CA TRP A 2 -16.44 80.12 20.90
C TRP A 2 -15.18 79.29 20.56
N ARG A 3 -14.89 78.79 19.33
CA ARG A 3 -15.31 79.04 17.93
C ARG A 3 -14.74 77.86 17.10
N ASN A 4 -15.47 77.08 16.30
CA ASN A 4 -16.09 77.31 15.00
C ASN A 4 -15.14 77.67 13.83
N ARG A 5 -15.11 76.78 12.81
CA ARG A 5 -15.24 76.96 11.34
C ARG A 5 -14.81 75.63 10.69
N GLY A 6 -15.54 74.89 9.86
CA GLY A 6 -16.61 75.18 8.89
C GLY A 6 -16.20 74.41 7.61
N SER A 7 -16.86 73.30 7.24
CA SER A 7 -17.96 73.22 6.25
C SER A 7 -17.48 73.49 4.80
N LEU A 8 -17.77 72.74 3.73
CA LEU A 8 -19.04 72.22 3.18
C LEU A 8 -18.71 71.21 2.05
N LEU A 9 -19.32 70.02 2.03
CA LEU A 9 -20.44 69.58 1.15
C LEU A 9 -20.20 69.61 -0.37
N ARG A 10 -20.38 68.44 -1.01
CA ARG A 10 -21.56 68.03 -1.85
C ARG A 10 -21.25 66.63 -2.43
N ARG A 11 -21.96 65.55 -2.06
CA ARG A 11 -23.28 65.06 -2.52
C ARG A 11 -23.35 64.82 -4.04
N ALA A 12 -23.40 63.55 -4.45
CA ALA A 12 -24.29 63.05 -5.49
C ALA A 12 -24.39 61.51 -5.42
N SER A 13 -25.63 61.06 -5.46
CA SER A 13 -26.19 59.72 -5.32
C SER A 13 -26.38 59.00 -6.67
N LEU A 14 -26.86 57.74 -6.59
CA LEU A 14 -27.45 56.88 -7.65
C LEU A 14 -26.42 55.93 -8.32
N GLY A 15 -26.64 54.62 -8.45
CA GLY A 15 -27.81 53.79 -8.16
C GLY A 15 -27.44 52.31 -7.97
N LEU A 16 -28.26 51.66 -7.15
CA LEU A 16 -28.37 50.21 -6.99
C LEU A 16 -29.19 49.65 -8.16
N THR A 17 -28.70 48.60 -8.81
CA THR A 17 -29.56 47.67 -9.57
C THR A 17 -29.06 46.24 -9.37
N ILE A 18 -29.84 45.51 -8.57
CA ILE A 18 -29.91 44.06 -8.49
C ILE A 18 -30.63 43.56 -9.76
N PRO A 19 -30.22 42.46 -10.40
CA PRO A 19 -31.11 41.72 -11.26
C PRO A 19 -31.68 40.49 -10.53
N ALA A 20 -33.00 40.37 -10.68
CA ALA A 20 -33.89 39.42 -10.04
C ALA A 20 -33.73 37.97 -10.54
N TYR A 21 -34.19 37.05 -9.70
CA TYR A 21 -34.46 35.65 -10.06
C TYR A 21 -35.85 35.47 -10.70
N SER A 22 -35.89 34.50 -11.63
CA SER A 22 -37.04 33.66 -12.12
C SER A 22 -37.84 34.17 -13.34
N PRO A 23 -38.47 33.29 -14.17
CA PRO A 23 -38.72 31.84 -14.00
C PRO A 23 -38.41 30.94 -15.24
N LEU A 24 -38.63 29.63 -15.09
CA LEU A 24 -38.48 28.55 -16.11
C LEU A 24 -39.35 28.75 -17.37
N SER A 25 -38.84 28.34 -18.54
CA SER A 25 -39.56 27.50 -19.53
C SER A 25 -38.67 27.14 -20.73
N SER A 26 -38.72 25.86 -21.08
CA SER A 26 -38.19 25.12 -22.23
C SER A 26 -38.36 25.74 -23.62
N SER A 27 -37.36 25.58 -24.50
CA SER A 27 -37.52 25.21 -25.92
C SER A 27 -36.17 24.95 -26.62
N ASN A 28 -36.10 23.81 -27.31
CA ASN A 28 -35.02 23.34 -28.18
C ASN A 28 -34.50 24.39 -29.18
N LYS A 29 -33.17 24.52 -29.34
CA LYS A 29 -32.52 24.62 -30.67
C LYS A 29 -31.12 24.01 -30.66
N ILE A 30 -30.94 23.12 -31.64
CA ILE A 30 -29.76 22.35 -32.00
C ILE A 30 -28.72 23.29 -32.64
N GLY A 31 -27.47 23.20 -32.17
CA GLY A 31 -26.32 23.94 -32.72
C GLY A 31 -25.05 23.10 -32.58
N THR A 32 -24.82 22.24 -33.56
CA THR A 32 -23.70 21.28 -33.62
C THR A 32 -22.37 21.98 -33.88
N THR A 33 -21.50 22.09 -32.87
CA THR A 33 -20.07 22.38 -33.09
C THR A 33 -19.31 21.06 -33.10
N ARG A 34 -18.98 20.57 -34.30
CA ARG A 34 -18.18 19.35 -34.51
C ARG A 34 -16.75 19.56 -33.99
N ARG A 35 -16.43 19.00 -32.83
CA ARG A 35 -15.04 18.72 -32.43
C ARG A 35 -14.66 17.37 -33.05
N LEU A 36 -13.73 17.38 -34.00
CA LEU A 36 -13.17 16.18 -34.62
C LEU A 36 -12.46 15.35 -33.54
N ILE A 37 -13.13 14.31 -33.04
CA ILE A 37 -12.48 13.22 -32.30
C ILE A 37 -11.89 12.30 -33.37
N ILE A 38 -10.58 12.40 -33.54
CA ILE A 38 -9.79 11.42 -34.29
C ILE A 38 -9.92 10.11 -33.52
N GLY A 39 -10.60 9.14 -34.13
CA GLY A 39 -10.86 7.84 -33.54
C GLY A 39 -9.56 7.11 -33.22
N SER A 40 -9.44 6.68 -31.98
CA SER A 40 -8.66 5.49 -31.64
C SER A 40 -9.67 4.38 -31.36
N ASN A 41 -10.00 3.60 -32.40
CA ASN A 41 -10.52 2.25 -32.22
C ASN A 41 -9.36 1.37 -31.74
N ALA A 42 -8.91 1.60 -30.51
CA ALA A 42 -8.22 0.59 -29.73
C ALA A 42 -9.32 -0.09 -28.93
N ALA A 43 -9.72 -1.29 -29.35
CA ALA A 43 -10.43 -2.18 -28.46
C ALA A 43 -9.58 -2.28 -27.19
N ALA A 44 -10.06 -1.67 -26.10
CA ALA A 44 -9.41 -1.75 -24.80
C ALA A 44 -9.47 -3.22 -24.38
N SER A 45 -8.41 -3.95 -24.69
CA SER A 45 -8.19 -5.27 -24.11
C SER A 45 -8.11 -5.03 -22.61
N SER A 46 -9.08 -5.58 -21.87
CA SER A 46 -9.05 -5.57 -20.41
C SER A 46 -7.64 -5.96 -19.95
N PRO A 47 -6.99 -5.19 -19.07
CA PRO A 47 -5.63 -5.51 -18.65
C PRO A 47 -5.60 -6.95 -18.15
N SER A 48 -4.73 -7.78 -18.74
CA SER A 48 -4.60 -9.16 -18.28
C SER A 48 -4.26 -9.13 -16.79
N VAL A 49 -4.99 -9.89 -15.97
CA VAL A 49 -4.74 -9.97 -14.52
C VAL A 49 -3.26 -10.27 -14.28
N SER A 50 -2.60 -9.47 -13.43
CA SER A 50 -1.17 -9.63 -13.07
C SER A 50 -0.87 -11.09 -12.77
N ILE A 51 0.24 -11.61 -13.30
CA ILE A 51 0.65 -13.01 -13.11
C ILE A 51 0.80 -13.35 -11.62
N TRP A 52 1.15 -12.35 -10.82
CA TRP A 52 1.33 -12.42 -9.38
C TRP A 52 0.00 -12.46 -8.63
N ARG A 53 -1.14 -12.20 -9.28
CA ARG A 53 -2.47 -12.42 -8.69
C ARG A 53 -3.10 -13.76 -9.05
N ARG A 54 -2.58 -14.47 -10.05
CA ARG A 54 -3.15 -15.75 -10.48
C ARG A 54 -2.90 -16.83 -9.44
N LYS A 55 -3.77 -17.83 -9.40
CA LYS A 55 -3.54 -19.07 -8.62
C LYS A 55 -2.26 -19.72 -9.14
N LYS A 56 -1.33 -20.02 -8.24
CA LYS A 56 -0.07 -20.69 -8.56
C LYS A 56 -0.22 -22.17 -8.25
N GLU A 57 -0.41 -22.98 -9.30
CA GLU A 57 -0.39 -24.43 -9.18
C GLU A 57 1.03 -24.91 -9.50
N ILE A 58 1.62 -25.65 -8.58
CA ILE A 58 3.00 -26.14 -8.73
C ILE A 58 2.98 -27.41 -9.57
N GLY A 59 3.67 -27.38 -10.72
CA GLY A 59 3.86 -28.56 -11.55
C GLY A 59 4.78 -29.59 -10.89
N LYS A 60 4.85 -30.80 -11.45
CA LYS A 60 5.73 -31.87 -10.93
C LYS A 60 7.20 -31.44 -10.88
N GLU A 61 7.68 -30.75 -11.93
CA GLU A 61 9.04 -30.21 -11.98
C GLU A 61 9.28 -29.15 -10.91
N GLY A 62 8.35 -28.19 -10.76
CA GLY A 62 8.41 -27.19 -9.69
C GLY A 62 8.47 -27.84 -8.30
N LEU A 63 7.65 -28.87 -8.04
CA LEU A 63 7.64 -29.57 -6.75
C LEU A 63 8.95 -30.32 -6.48
N MET A 64 9.50 -31.00 -7.50
CA MET A 64 10.80 -31.67 -7.39
C MET A 64 11.93 -30.67 -7.12
N VAL A 65 11.94 -29.54 -7.81
CA VAL A 65 12.89 -28.44 -7.57
C VAL A 65 12.73 -27.89 -6.16
N ALA A 66 11.51 -27.60 -5.72
CA ALA A 66 11.24 -27.06 -4.39
C ALA A 66 11.74 -28.01 -3.30
N LYS A 67 11.50 -29.32 -3.43
CA LYS A 67 11.99 -30.33 -2.50
C LYS A 67 13.51 -30.39 -2.46
N GLU A 68 14.15 -30.34 -3.63
CA GLU A 68 15.60 -30.47 -3.74
C GLU A 68 16.33 -29.22 -3.23
N LEU A 69 15.80 -28.02 -3.48
CA LEU A 69 16.35 -26.77 -2.93
C LEU A 69 16.34 -26.77 -1.40
N LYS A 70 15.28 -27.26 -0.76
CA LYS A 70 15.22 -27.43 0.70
C LYS A 70 16.29 -28.40 1.20
N ARG A 71 16.49 -29.52 0.48
CA ARG A 71 17.52 -30.52 0.82
C ARG A 71 18.94 -29.97 0.69
N LEU A 72 19.18 -29.12 -0.30
CA LEU A 72 20.50 -28.56 -0.60
C LEU A 72 20.83 -27.30 0.22
N GLN A 73 19.89 -26.77 1.01
CA GLN A 73 20.10 -25.56 1.81
C GLN A 73 21.37 -25.57 2.68
N PRO A 74 21.78 -26.69 3.32
CA PRO A 74 23.02 -26.74 4.10
C PRO A 74 24.32 -26.78 3.26
N TYR A 75 24.22 -26.93 1.93
CA TYR A 75 25.36 -27.14 1.03
C TYR A 75 25.46 -26.03 -0.03
N PRO A 76 26.01 -24.85 0.31
CA PRO A 76 25.97 -23.65 -0.55
C PRO A 76 26.47 -23.87 -1.97
N ILE A 77 27.60 -24.57 -2.16
CA ILE A 77 28.18 -24.82 -3.48
C ILE A 77 27.23 -25.68 -4.34
N ARG A 78 26.67 -26.75 -3.76
CA ARG A 78 25.74 -27.64 -4.47
C ARG A 78 24.41 -26.94 -4.77
N LEU A 79 23.94 -26.11 -3.84
CA LEU A 79 22.75 -25.28 -4.04
C LEU A 79 22.93 -24.34 -5.24
N GLU A 80 24.03 -23.59 -5.30
CA GLU A 80 24.29 -22.67 -6.41
C GLU A 80 24.42 -23.41 -7.76
N LEU A 81 25.10 -24.56 -7.80
CA LEU A 81 25.17 -25.39 -9.01
C LEU A 81 23.79 -25.88 -9.44
N PHE A 82 22.94 -26.28 -8.49
CA PHE A 82 21.57 -26.71 -8.80
C PHE A 82 20.70 -25.56 -9.30
N MET A 83 20.82 -24.38 -8.70
CA MET A 83 20.15 -23.15 -9.16
C MET A 83 20.51 -22.81 -10.61
N ASN A 84 21.80 -22.80 -10.92
CA ASN A 84 22.30 -22.43 -12.26
C ASN A 84 21.99 -23.48 -13.34
N SER A 85 21.68 -24.72 -12.95
CA SER A 85 21.42 -25.81 -13.89
C SER A 85 19.96 -26.20 -14.02
N ARG A 86 19.26 -26.47 -12.92
CA ARG A 86 17.87 -27.00 -12.94
C ARG A 86 16.84 -25.90 -12.81
N VAL A 87 17.08 -24.90 -11.96
CA VAL A 87 16.13 -23.79 -11.76
C VAL A 87 16.08 -22.88 -12.98
N SER A 88 17.22 -22.61 -13.62
CA SER A 88 17.32 -21.80 -14.85
C SER A 88 16.58 -22.36 -16.07
N ARG A 89 16.17 -23.63 -16.04
CA ARG A 89 15.40 -24.28 -17.12
C ARG A 89 13.91 -24.44 -16.78
N LEU A 90 13.50 -24.02 -15.58
CA LEU A 90 12.10 -24.09 -15.19
C LEU A 90 11.24 -23.17 -16.05
N LEU A 91 10.01 -23.59 -16.29
CA LEU A 91 9.02 -22.74 -16.93
C LEU A 91 8.67 -21.57 -15.99
N LYS A 92 8.28 -20.44 -16.57
CA LYS A 92 7.79 -19.26 -15.85
C LYS A 92 6.76 -19.61 -14.76
N SER A 93 5.78 -20.47 -15.09
CA SER A 93 4.75 -20.90 -14.14
C SER A 93 5.33 -21.63 -12.94
N ASP A 94 6.31 -22.51 -13.15
CA ASP A 94 6.95 -23.28 -12.07
C ASP A 94 7.84 -22.39 -11.21
N ILE A 95 8.61 -21.46 -11.79
CA ILE A 95 9.43 -20.50 -11.03
C ILE A 95 8.55 -19.69 -10.08
N VAL A 96 7.46 -19.12 -10.60
CA VAL A 96 6.51 -18.31 -9.82
C VAL A 96 5.82 -19.16 -8.73
N ALA A 97 5.46 -20.41 -9.05
CA ALA A 97 4.84 -21.32 -8.09
C ALA A 97 5.82 -21.76 -6.98
N VAL A 98 7.09 -22.02 -7.31
CA VAL A 98 8.13 -22.37 -6.34
C VAL A 98 8.40 -21.20 -5.39
N LEU A 99 8.51 -19.97 -5.91
CA LEU A 99 8.64 -18.78 -5.07
C LEU A 99 7.45 -18.64 -4.11
N ALA A 100 6.23 -18.73 -4.63
CA ALA A 100 5.01 -18.64 -3.84
C ALA A 100 4.95 -19.73 -2.74
N GLU A 101 5.38 -20.95 -3.06
CA GLU A 101 5.40 -22.06 -2.11
C GLU A 101 6.49 -21.91 -1.03
N PHE A 102 7.63 -21.27 -1.34
CA PHE A 102 8.62 -20.91 -0.32
C PHE A 102 8.16 -19.76 0.55
N GLN A 103 7.52 -18.73 -0.05
CA GLN A 103 6.89 -17.66 0.72
C GLN A 103 5.85 -18.25 1.67
N ARG A 104 4.91 -19.08 1.20
CA ARG A 104 3.87 -19.73 2.03
C ARG A 104 4.44 -20.52 3.22
N GLN A 105 5.64 -21.11 3.06
CA GLN A 105 6.33 -21.87 4.11
C GLN A 105 7.28 -21.03 4.96
N ASP A 106 7.36 -19.72 4.72
CA ASP A 106 8.24 -18.80 5.45
C ASP A 106 9.73 -19.16 5.33
N LEU A 107 10.10 -19.78 4.22
CA LEU A 107 11.49 -20.14 3.91
C LEU A 107 12.23 -18.94 3.33
N VAL A 108 12.45 -17.91 4.14
CA VAL A 108 13.02 -16.60 3.75
C VAL A 108 14.25 -16.75 2.85
N PHE A 109 15.23 -17.57 3.25
CA PHE A 109 16.46 -17.74 2.50
C PHE A 109 16.22 -18.22 1.06
N LEU A 110 15.38 -19.24 0.89
CA LEU A 110 15.06 -19.79 -0.42
C LEU A 110 14.13 -18.85 -1.21
N SER A 111 13.19 -18.17 -0.54
CA SER A 111 12.38 -17.12 -1.16
C SER A 111 13.24 -16.01 -1.74
N MET A 112 14.25 -15.54 -1.00
CA MET A 112 15.19 -14.52 -1.49
C MET A 112 16.04 -15.04 -2.65
N LYS A 113 16.47 -16.31 -2.64
CA LYS A 113 17.16 -16.92 -3.79
C LYS A 113 16.27 -16.96 -5.03
N MET A 114 15.00 -17.34 -4.88
CA MET A 114 14.05 -17.37 -5.98
C MET A 114 13.65 -15.97 -6.46
N TYR A 115 13.58 -14.99 -5.57
CA TYR A 115 13.38 -13.57 -5.90
C TYR A 115 14.47 -13.06 -6.86
N GLU A 116 15.74 -13.38 -6.57
CA GLU A 116 16.87 -13.02 -7.45
C GLU A 116 16.81 -13.73 -8.81
N VAL A 117 16.36 -14.99 -8.84
CA VAL A 117 16.16 -15.72 -10.11
C VAL A 117 15.09 -15.02 -10.94
N VAL A 118 13.91 -14.79 -10.35
CA VAL A 118 12.78 -14.13 -11.02
C VAL A 118 13.21 -12.82 -11.66
N ARG A 119 13.93 -11.96 -10.95
CA ARG A 119 14.35 -10.64 -11.47
C ARG A 119 15.32 -10.69 -12.64
N LYS A 120 16.02 -11.82 -12.82
CA LYS A 120 16.98 -12.04 -13.93
C LYS A 120 16.32 -12.70 -15.14
N GLU A 121 15.09 -13.17 -15.03
CA GLU A 121 14.37 -13.83 -16.11
C GLU A 121 13.97 -12.85 -17.22
N ILE A 122 14.05 -13.29 -18.48
CA ILE A 122 13.73 -12.45 -19.66
C ILE A 122 12.26 -11.97 -19.63
N TRP A 123 11.37 -12.79 -19.09
CA TRP A 123 9.94 -12.50 -18.97
C TRP A 123 9.58 -11.63 -17.77
N TYR A 124 10.55 -11.30 -16.90
CA TYR A 124 10.33 -10.48 -15.72
C TYR A 124 9.89 -9.08 -16.12
N ARG A 125 8.84 -8.60 -15.45
CA ARG A 125 8.40 -7.20 -15.52
C ARG A 125 8.13 -6.76 -14.08
N PRO A 126 8.70 -5.62 -13.63
CA PRO A 126 8.43 -5.09 -12.31
C PRO A 126 6.91 -4.93 -12.09
N ASP A 127 6.41 -5.38 -10.94
CA ASP A 127 4.99 -5.44 -10.65
C ASP A 127 4.74 -5.21 -9.15
N MET A 128 3.72 -4.41 -8.82
CA MET A 128 3.35 -4.08 -7.45
C MET A 128 3.11 -5.32 -6.58
N PHE A 129 2.38 -6.32 -7.08
CA PHE A 129 2.02 -7.51 -6.30
C PHE A 129 3.24 -8.38 -6.01
N PHE A 130 4.19 -8.45 -6.93
CA PHE A 130 5.46 -9.16 -6.69
C PHE A 130 6.21 -8.59 -5.49
N TYR A 131 6.37 -7.26 -5.45
CA TYR A 131 7.05 -6.58 -4.35
C TYR A 131 6.24 -6.63 -3.05
N ARG A 132 4.92 -6.41 -3.12
CA ARG A 132 4.02 -6.53 -1.97
C ARG A 132 4.12 -7.91 -1.31
N ASP A 133 4.04 -8.98 -2.08
CA ASP A 133 4.09 -10.34 -1.55
C ASP A 133 5.46 -10.66 -0.89
N MET A 134 6.56 -10.17 -1.48
CA MET A 134 7.89 -10.28 -0.87
C MET A 134 7.98 -9.52 0.45
N LEU A 135 7.55 -8.27 0.48
CA LEU A 135 7.62 -7.44 1.69
C LEU A 135 6.71 -7.96 2.81
N LEU A 136 5.50 -8.42 2.49
CA LEU A 136 4.61 -9.06 3.47
C LEU A 136 5.24 -10.32 4.08
N MET A 137 5.88 -11.16 3.26
CA MET A 137 6.59 -12.34 3.76
C MET A 137 7.77 -11.96 4.65
N LEU A 138 8.53 -10.91 4.30
CA LEU A 138 9.67 -10.45 5.10
C LEU A 138 9.22 -9.81 6.43
N ALA A 139 8.13 -9.04 6.41
CA ALA A 139 7.56 -8.40 7.60
C ALA A 139 7.15 -9.45 8.65
N ARG A 140 6.35 -10.46 8.28
CA ARG A 140 5.92 -11.51 9.21
C ARG A 140 7.06 -12.41 9.71
N ASN A 141 8.17 -12.47 8.98
CA ASN A 141 9.38 -13.18 9.37
C ASN A 141 10.43 -12.29 10.06
N LYS A 142 10.09 -11.03 10.36
CA LYS A 142 10.94 -10.07 11.07
C LYS A 142 12.29 -9.82 10.36
N ARG A 143 12.29 -9.79 9.03
CA ARG A 143 13.50 -9.68 8.20
C ARG A 143 13.70 -8.26 7.67
N ALA A 144 14.08 -7.34 8.55
CA ALA A 144 14.23 -5.91 8.25
C ALA A 144 15.29 -5.63 7.16
N ASP A 145 16.47 -6.27 7.23
CA ASP A 145 17.55 -6.02 6.27
C ASP A 145 17.18 -6.45 4.84
N GLU A 146 16.59 -7.64 4.69
CA GLU A 146 16.05 -8.08 3.41
C GLU A 146 14.91 -7.18 2.93
N ALA A 147 14.04 -6.70 3.83
CA ALA A 147 12.95 -5.80 3.48
C ALA A 147 13.48 -4.48 2.90
N LYS A 148 14.51 -3.88 3.53
CA LYS A 148 15.19 -2.68 3.02
C LYS A 148 15.76 -2.91 1.62
N LYS A 149 16.36 -4.08 1.37
CA LYS A 149 16.86 -4.44 0.04
C LYS A 149 15.72 -4.49 -0.98
N VAL A 150 14.65 -5.22 -0.68
CA VAL A 150 13.50 -5.34 -1.58
C VAL A 150 12.82 -3.99 -1.82
N TRP A 151 12.75 -3.12 -0.80
CA TRP A 151 12.25 -1.76 -0.94
C TRP A 151 13.12 -0.91 -1.86
N LYS A 152 14.45 -0.98 -1.70
CA LYS A 152 15.39 -0.29 -2.59
C LYS A 152 15.24 -0.76 -4.04
N ASP A 153 15.09 -2.07 -4.25
CA ASP A 153 14.85 -2.64 -5.58
C ASP A 153 13.53 -2.14 -6.19
N LEU A 154 12.44 -2.08 -5.40
CA LEU A 154 11.17 -1.48 -5.80
C LEU A 154 11.33 -0.04 -6.30
N LYS A 155 12.06 0.79 -5.54
CA LYS A 155 12.28 2.21 -5.89
C LYS A 155 13.14 2.34 -7.15
N ASN A 156 14.18 1.52 -7.29
CA ASN A 156 15.05 1.51 -8.47
C ASN A 156 14.31 1.08 -9.74
N GLU A 157 13.33 0.18 -9.61
CA GLU A 157 12.52 -0.30 -10.72
C GLU A 157 11.28 0.57 -10.97
N GLY A 158 11.10 1.66 -10.21
CA GLY A 158 10.03 2.64 -10.40
C GLY A 158 8.63 2.09 -10.15
N VAL A 159 8.50 1.04 -9.33
CA VAL A 159 7.20 0.44 -9.01
C VAL A 159 6.50 1.30 -7.96
N LEU A 160 5.26 1.69 -8.25
CA LEU A 160 4.40 2.46 -7.35
C LEU A 160 3.41 1.56 -6.64
N PHE A 161 3.10 1.90 -5.39
CA PHE A 161 2.08 1.25 -4.59
C PHE A 161 0.83 2.11 -4.50
N ASP A 162 -0.32 1.44 -4.47
CA ASP A 162 -1.58 2.06 -4.10
C ASP A 162 -1.65 2.25 -2.57
N GLN A 163 -2.57 3.12 -2.13
CA GLN A 163 -2.77 3.44 -0.72
C GLN A 163 -3.13 2.20 0.12
N HIS A 164 -3.86 1.23 -0.45
CA HIS A 164 -4.19 -0.02 0.24
C HIS A 164 -2.96 -0.89 0.51
N THR A 165 -2.07 -1.02 -0.48
CA THR A 165 -0.82 -1.75 -0.35
C THR A 165 0.09 -1.14 0.71
N PHE A 166 0.17 0.19 0.78
CA PHE A 166 0.87 0.85 1.88
C PHE A 166 0.26 0.49 3.23
N GLY A 167 -1.06 0.63 3.39
CA GLY A 167 -1.76 0.29 4.64
C GLY A 167 -1.51 -1.16 5.10
N ASP A 168 -1.57 -2.11 4.16
CA ASP A 168 -1.30 -3.53 4.43
C ASP A 168 0.15 -3.76 4.89
N LEU A 169 1.12 -3.09 4.24
CA LEU A 169 2.54 -3.25 4.58
C LEU A 169 2.89 -2.61 5.92
N VAL A 170 2.42 -1.39 6.19
CA VAL A 170 2.60 -0.75 7.50
C VAL A 170 2.04 -1.64 8.59
N ARG A 171 0.82 -2.17 8.41
CA ARG A 171 0.21 -3.10 9.36
C ARG A 171 1.06 -4.36 9.56
N ALA A 172 1.53 -4.98 8.48
CA ALA A 172 2.33 -6.20 8.55
C ALA A 172 3.67 -5.98 9.27
N PHE A 173 4.33 -4.83 9.08
CA PHE A 173 5.55 -4.50 9.83
C PHE A 173 5.28 -4.23 11.31
N LEU A 174 4.16 -3.58 11.65
CA LEU A 174 3.74 -3.39 13.04
C LEU A 174 3.44 -4.74 13.73
N ASP A 175 2.70 -5.62 13.06
CA ASP A 175 2.41 -6.98 13.55
C ASP A 175 3.70 -7.82 13.67
N GLY A 176 4.71 -7.55 12.84
CA GLY A 176 6.04 -8.14 12.91
C GLY A 176 6.93 -7.58 14.03
N GLY A 177 6.49 -6.54 14.75
CA GLY A 177 7.30 -5.85 15.77
C GLY A 177 8.42 -5.01 15.19
N LEU A 178 8.23 -4.46 13.98
CA LEU A 178 9.20 -3.64 13.25
C LEU A 178 8.62 -2.21 13.04
N PRO A 179 8.40 -1.41 14.10
CA PRO A 179 7.76 -0.11 13.99
C PRO A 179 8.58 0.90 13.19
N GLU A 180 9.91 0.82 13.21
CA GLU A 180 10.77 1.71 12.41
C GLU A 180 10.55 1.50 10.90
N GLU A 181 10.51 0.25 10.45
CA GLU A 181 10.23 -0.10 9.06
C GLU A 181 8.78 0.27 8.67
N ALA A 182 7.84 0.06 9.59
CA ALA A 182 6.45 0.44 9.39
C ALA A 182 6.30 1.96 9.17
N MET A 183 6.97 2.77 9.99
CA MET A 183 6.91 4.23 9.86
C MET A 183 7.66 4.74 8.62
N HIS A 184 8.74 4.07 8.20
CA HIS A 184 9.36 4.36 6.91
C HIS A 184 8.39 4.14 5.74
N VAL A 185 7.65 3.02 5.74
CA VAL A 185 6.62 2.74 4.71
C VAL A 185 5.46 3.75 4.80
N TYR A 186 5.08 4.19 6.00
CA TYR A 186 4.07 5.23 6.20
C TYR A 186 4.49 6.59 5.63
N ASP A 187 5.74 7.01 5.85
CA ASP A 187 6.24 8.27 5.30
C ASP A 187 6.31 8.23 3.76
N GLU A 188 6.65 7.07 3.18
CA GLU A 188 6.54 6.83 1.73
C GLU A 188 5.09 6.89 1.23
N MET A 189 4.12 6.40 2.01
CA MET A 189 2.68 6.52 1.68
C MET A 189 2.24 7.98 1.64
N ARG A 190 2.70 8.80 2.58
CA ARG A 190 2.38 10.24 2.66
C ARG A 190 2.96 11.06 1.53
N THR A 191 4.12 10.66 1.03
CA THR A 191 4.80 11.32 -0.08
C THR A 191 4.44 10.74 -1.45
N SER A 192 3.59 9.71 -1.47
CA SER A 192 3.05 9.12 -2.69
C SER A 192 2.20 10.11 -3.47
N THR A 193 2.20 9.97 -4.80
CA THR A 193 1.31 10.73 -5.69
C THR A 193 -0.13 10.24 -5.66
N GLU A 194 -0.38 9.05 -5.11
CA GLU A 194 -1.72 8.48 -4.99
C GLU A 194 -2.54 9.25 -3.94
N PRO A 195 -3.76 9.72 -4.26
CA PRO A 195 -4.59 10.47 -3.32
C PRO A 195 -4.82 9.70 -2.01
N PRO A 196 -4.67 10.33 -0.84
CA PRO A 196 -4.78 9.63 0.43
C PRO A 196 -6.18 9.02 0.60
N LEU A 197 -6.23 7.79 1.13
CA LEU A 197 -7.48 7.09 1.45
C LEU A 197 -7.63 6.93 2.96
N SER A 198 -8.84 7.08 3.48
CA SER A 198 -9.09 7.00 4.92
C SER A 198 -8.95 5.59 5.50
N LEU A 199 -9.22 4.54 4.71
CA LEU A 199 -9.18 3.14 5.16
C LEU A 199 -7.76 2.68 5.57
N PRO A 200 -6.70 2.87 4.77
CA PRO A 200 -5.32 2.58 5.17
C PRO A 200 -4.93 3.20 6.52
N TYR A 201 -5.25 4.47 6.75
CA TYR A 201 -4.93 5.13 8.02
C TYR A 201 -5.63 4.46 9.21
N ARG A 202 -6.91 4.04 9.07
CA ARG A 202 -7.61 3.31 10.12
C ARG A 202 -6.94 1.97 10.45
N VAL A 203 -6.45 1.27 9.44
CA VAL A 203 -5.72 0.00 9.62
C VAL A 203 -4.40 0.27 10.37
N ILE A 204 -3.68 1.33 10.00
CA ILE A 204 -2.43 1.74 10.63
C ILE A 204 -2.65 2.15 12.09
N LEU A 205 -3.64 3.01 12.36
CA LEU A 205 -4.00 3.45 13.72
C LEU A 205 -4.36 2.27 14.64
N LYS A 206 -5.01 1.22 14.10
CA LYS A 206 -5.25 -0.03 14.83
C LYS A 206 -3.96 -0.81 15.08
N GLY A 207 -2.99 -0.76 14.16
CA GLY A 207 -1.67 -1.38 14.32
C GLY A 207 -0.80 -0.67 15.35
N LEU A 208 -1.01 0.63 15.52
CA LEU A 208 -0.25 1.48 16.43
C LEU A 208 -0.79 1.52 17.85
N LEU A 209 -1.80 0.70 18.20
CA LEU A 209 -2.28 0.61 19.59
C LEU A 209 -1.14 0.37 20.61
N PRO A 210 -0.15 -0.50 20.34
CA PRO A 210 1.00 -0.68 21.25
C PRO A 210 2.03 0.47 21.22
N TYR A 211 1.86 1.47 20.36
CA TYR A 211 2.84 2.55 20.11
C TYR A 211 2.13 3.92 20.17
N PRO A 212 1.76 4.40 21.38
CA PRO A 212 0.89 5.57 21.56
C PRO A 212 1.43 6.84 20.89
N ASP A 213 2.73 7.13 21.05
CA ASP A 213 3.36 8.32 20.45
C ASP A 213 3.26 8.33 18.92
N LEU A 214 3.47 7.16 18.29
CA LEU A 214 3.34 7.00 16.84
C LEU A 214 1.87 7.08 16.41
N ARG A 215 0.97 6.52 17.23
CA ARG A 215 -0.48 6.55 16.97
C ARG A 215 -1.03 7.97 16.99
N GLU A 216 -0.60 8.79 17.95
CA GLU A 216 -0.99 10.19 18.06
C GLU A 216 -0.53 10.97 16.82
N LYS A 217 0.73 10.82 16.41
CA LYS A 217 1.25 11.42 15.17
C LYS A 217 0.39 11.07 13.95
N VAL A 218 0.09 9.78 13.75
CA VAL A 218 -0.72 9.33 12.59
C VAL A 218 -2.17 9.80 12.69
N LYS A 219 -2.70 9.97 13.91
CA LYS A 219 -4.06 10.49 14.15
C LYS A 219 -4.14 11.96 13.76
N ASP A 220 -3.15 12.76 14.11
CA ASP A 220 -3.07 14.16 13.71
C ASP A 220 -2.95 14.30 12.19
N ASP A 221 -2.04 13.53 11.57
CA ASP A 221 -1.89 13.48 10.11
C ASP A 221 -3.22 13.09 9.42
N PHE A 222 -3.99 12.15 9.99
CA PHE A 222 -5.29 11.76 9.46
C PHE A 222 -6.32 12.89 9.54
N LEU A 223 -6.41 13.59 10.67
CA LEU A 223 -7.39 14.66 10.87
C LEU A 223 -7.09 15.88 9.99
N GLU A 224 -5.81 16.14 9.69
CA GLU A 224 -5.40 17.16 8.71
C GLU A 224 -5.90 16.81 7.30
N LEU A 225 -5.75 15.55 6.88
CA LEU A 225 -6.13 15.09 5.55
C LEU A 225 -7.65 14.90 5.38
N PHE A 226 -8.35 14.52 6.46
CA PHE A 226 -9.76 14.17 6.44
C PHE A 226 -10.55 14.94 7.52
N PRO A 227 -10.70 16.27 7.37
CA PRO A 227 -11.37 17.09 8.36
C PRO A 227 -12.83 16.64 8.57
N GLY A 228 -13.23 16.51 9.84
CA GLY A 228 -14.59 16.12 10.23
C GLY A 228 -14.84 14.60 10.28
N MET A 229 -13.83 13.77 9.98
CA MET A 229 -13.92 12.32 10.22
C MET A 229 -13.60 11.99 11.68
N ILE A 230 -14.45 11.20 12.33
CA ILE A 230 -14.22 10.71 13.69
C ILE A 230 -13.42 9.39 13.61
N ILE A 231 -12.29 9.33 14.31
CA ILE A 231 -11.56 8.09 14.60
C ILE A 231 -12.14 7.51 15.89
N TYR A 232 -12.59 6.25 15.85
CA TYR A 232 -12.99 5.55 17.06
C TYR A 232 -11.77 5.26 17.91
N ASP A 233 -11.75 5.82 19.12
CA ASP A 233 -10.70 5.67 20.12
C ASP A 233 -11.32 4.96 21.33
N PRO A 234 -11.26 3.61 21.39
CA PRO A 234 -11.83 2.88 22.51
C PRO A 234 -11.12 3.29 23.82
N PRO A 235 -11.86 3.43 24.93
CA PRO A 235 -11.28 3.72 26.24
C PRO A 235 -10.18 2.72 26.61
N GLU A 236 -9.12 3.22 27.26
CA GLU A 236 -7.93 2.44 27.68
C GLU A 236 -8.31 1.25 28.59
N ASP A 237 -9.36 1.42 29.41
CA ASP A 237 -9.84 0.47 30.43
C ASP A 237 -10.52 -0.82 29.89
N LEU A 238 -10.58 -1.04 28.58
CA LEU A 238 -11.21 -2.23 27.98
C LEU A 238 -10.26 -3.43 27.78
N PHE A 239 -8.98 -3.27 28.12
CA PHE A 239 -7.96 -4.31 27.92
C PHE A 239 -7.43 -4.91 29.23
N ASP A 240 -7.96 -4.51 30.39
CA ASP A 240 -7.52 -4.95 31.72
C ASP A 240 -8.12 -6.31 32.18
N ASP A 241 -8.97 -6.95 31.37
CA ASP A 241 -9.72 -8.16 31.78
C ASP A 241 -8.99 -9.51 31.55
N GLU A 242 -7.73 -9.54 31.12
CA GLU A 242 -6.98 -10.82 30.92
C GLU A 242 -6.14 -11.29 32.12
N ASP A 243 -6.09 -10.54 33.24
CA ASP A 243 -5.31 -10.98 34.42
C ASP A 243 -6.09 -11.85 35.43
N LEU A 244 -7.39 -12.11 35.23
CA LEU A 244 -8.21 -12.90 36.17
C LEU A 244 -8.20 -14.43 35.93
N ARG A 245 -7.26 -14.97 35.13
CA ARG A 245 -7.18 -16.42 34.86
C ARG A 245 -5.94 -17.13 35.38
N SER A 246 -5.10 -16.48 36.19
CA SER A 246 -3.91 -17.13 36.78
C SER A 246 -3.97 -17.38 38.29
N GLU A 247 -5.01 -16.92 39.00
CA GLU A 247 -5.18 -17.17 40.44
C GLU A 247 -6.28 -18.22 40.74
N SER A 248 -6.13 -19.45 40.24
CA SER A 248 -6.93 -20.57 40.77
C SER A 248 -6.30 -21.97 40.65
N GLU A 249 -4.98 -22.08 40.52
CA GLU A 249 -4.28 -23.38 40.56
C GLU A 249 -3.13 -23.41 41.57
N GLU A 250 -3.34 -22.87 42.77
CA GLU A 250 -2.58 -23.25 43.96
C GLU A 250 -3.55 -23.26 45.14
N ASP A 251 -4.21 -24.41 45.38
CA ASP A 251 -4.63 -24.93 46.69
C ASP A 251 -5.57 -26.14 46.47
N ASP A 252 -4.99 -27.34 46.47
CA ASP A 252 -5.45 -28.58 47.16
C ASP A 252 -4.70 -29.84 46.66
#